data_AF-A0AAD7MPW7-F1
#
_entry.id   AF-A0AAD7MPW7-F1
#
_cell.length_a   1.000
_cell.length_b   1.000
_cell.length_c   1.000
_cell.angle_alpha   90.00
_cell.angle_beta   90.00
_cell.angle_gamma   90.00
#
_symmetry.space_group_name_H-M   'P 1'
#
loop_
_entity.id
_entity.type
_entity.pdbx_description
1 polymer ?
#
loop_
_entity_poly.entity_id
_entity_poly.type
_entity_poly.pdbx_seq_one_letter_code
_entity_poly.pdbx_strand_id
1 'polypeptide(L)'
;MDLPGRFGTLSLLRATTSEVVTSFGVDTPQLDFGRDTRCGVRLYYREVDPFHARIVFVSPPAPSPTAKSKAFLEVLGAGGAIVDGCCVFPYAAEELSAKGGKPRTIALGNGSEVEIHGKRFRFTYPPRLSESERREMLGRSPARPPNRALRLSMIASAQVFSPRPSPDPRQNLRVLQSPLR
;
A
#
# COMPACT_ATOMS: atom_id res chain seq x y z
N MET A 1 -11.46 1.05 8.74
CA MET A 1 -11.58 0.22 7.52
C MET A 1 -10.78 0.94 6.46
N ASP A 2 -9.60 0.41 6.14
CA ASP A 2 -8.77 0.98 5.08
C ASP A 2 -9.48 0.80 3.74
N LEU A 3 -9.50 1.86 2.93
CA LEU A 3 -10.22 1.86 1.66
C LEU A 3 -9.57 0.89 0.67
N PRO A 4 -10.36 0.17 -0.14
CA PRO A 4 -9.81 -0.72 -1.15
C PRO A 4 -9.06 0.09 -2.21
N GLY A 5 -7.85 -0.36 -2.55
CA GLY A 5 -7.04 0.27 -3.59
C GLY A 5 -7.60 0.03 -5.00
N ARG A 6 -7.10 0.79 -5.97
CA ARG A 6 -7.55 0.74 -7.37
C ARG A 6 -7.50 -0.67 -7.97
N PHE A 7 -6.47 -1.44 -7.66
CA PHE A 7 -6.24 -2.80 -8.17
C PHE A 7 -6.71 -3.89 -7.21
N GLY A 8 -7.02 -3.54 -5.96
CA GLY A 8 -7.55 -4.44 -4.94
C GLY A 8 -7.00 -4.15 -3.56
N THR A 9 -7.14 -5.14 -2.68
CA THR A 9 -6.66 -5.10 -1.30
C THR A 9 -5.81 -6.33 -1.04
N LEU A 10 -4.64 -6.14 -0.43
CA LEU A 10 -3.84 -7.23 0.11
C LEU A 10 -3.99 -7.27 1.62
N SER A 11 -4.37 -8.43 2.16
CA SER A 11 -4.55 -8.64 3.60
C SER A 11 -3.48 -9.57 4.14
N LEU A 12 -2.72 -9.13 5.14
CA LEU A 12 -1.82 -10.01 5.87
C LEU A 12 -2.64 -10.87 6.84
N LEU A 13 -2.51 -12.17 6.74
CA LEU A 13 -3.17 -13.13 7.61
C LEU A 13 -2.25 -13.60 8.73
N ARG A 14 -2.83 -13.91 9.89
CA ARG A 14 -2.12 -14.60 10.97
C ARG A 14 -1.85 -16.04 10.52
N ALA A 15 -0.61 -16.48 10.69
CA ALA A 15 -0.16 -17.80 10.23
C ALA A 15 -1.04 -18.96 10.76
N THR A 16 -1.45 -18.89 12.03
CA THR A 16 -2.18 -19.98 12.71
C THR A 16 -3.70 -19.94 12.52
N THR A 17 -4.32 -18.76 12.57
CA THR A 17 -5.78 -18.62 12.62
C THR A 17 -6.41 -18.10 11.32
N SER A 18 -5.61 -17.75 10.30
CA SER A 18 -6.09 -17.13 9.06
C SER A 18 -6.88 -15.82 9.28
N GLU A 19 -6.78 -15.23 10.47
CA GLU A 19 -7.39 -13.94 10.79
C GLU A 19 -6.64 -12.81 10.10
N VAL A 20 -7.35 -11.80 9.62
CA VAL A 20 -6.75 -10.62 9.01
C VAL A 20 -6.07 -9.77 10.10
N VAL A 21 -4.76 -9.61 9.99
CA VAL A 21 -3.95 -8.77 10.88
C VAL A 21 -4.02 -7.31 10.43
N THR A 22 -3.83 -7.09 9.14
CA THR A 22 -3.86 -5.77 8.52
C THR A 22 -4.18 -5.92 7.04
N SER A 23 -4.74 -4.87 6.43
CA SER A 23 -5.06 -4.82 5.02
C SER A 23 -4.57 -3.51 4.44
N PHE A 24 -4.08 -3.55 3.20
CA PHE A 24 -3.66 -2.35 2.48
C PHE A 24 -4.20 -2.37 1.06
N GLY A 25 -4.60 -1.19 0.58
CA GLY A 25 -5.01 -0.99 -0.80
C GLY A 25 -3.82 -1.07 -1.75
N VAL A 26 -4.01 -1.69 -2.91
CA VAL A 26 -3.02 -1.75 -3.98
C VAL A 26 -3.42 -0.76 -5.06
N ASP A 27 -2.67 0.33 -5.18
CA ASP A 27 -2.94 1.42 -6.12
C ASP A 27 -1.98 1.46 -7.31
N THR A 28 -0.91 0.67 -7.25
CA THR A 28 0.11 0.56 -8.31
C THR A 28 -0.15 -0.66 -9.20
N PRO A 29 0.17 -0.59 -10.51
CA PRO A 29 -0.01 -1.70 -11.44
C PRO A 29 0.97 -2.87 -11.21
N GLN A 30 1.97 -2.66 -10.36
CA GLN A 30 2.92 -3.65 -9.91
C GLN A 30 3.12 -3.52 -8.40
N LEU A 31 3.17 -4.65 -7.70
CA LEU A 31 3.45 -4.73 -6.27
C LEU A 31 4.55 -5.77 -6.02
N ASP A 32 5.71 -5.31 -5.58
CA ASP A 32 6.87 -6.16 -5.36
C ASP A 32 6.99 -6.62 -3.90
N PHE A 33 7.40 -7.86 -3.71
CA PHE A 33 7.70 -8.52 -2.45
C PHE A 33 9.18 -8.86 -2.40
N GLY A 34 9.84 -8.54 -1.29
CA GLY A 34 11.25 -8.90 -1.12
C GLY A 34 11.91 -8.20 0.05
N ARG A 35 13.21 -8.41 0.21
CA ARG A 35 14.00 -7.82 1.30
C ARG A 35 14.48 -6.39 1.02
N ASP A 36 14.56 -6.00 -0.24
CA ASP A 36 15.01 -4.68 -0.68
C ASP A 36 14.08 -3.57 -0.15
N THR A 37 14.63 -2.39 0.10
CA THR A 37 13.88 -1.20 0.54
C THR A 37 12.91 -0.68 -0.51
N ARG A 38 13.12 -1.02 -1.78
CA ARG A 38 12.31 -0.57 -2.92
C ARG A 38 11.05 -1.41 -3.13
N CYS A 39 10.95 -2.57 -2.48
CA CYS A 39 9.76 -3.41 -2.57
C CYS A 39 8.58 -2.75 -1.85
N GLY A 40 7.38 -2.85 -2.45
CA GLY A 40 6.15 -2.34 -1.82
C GLY A 40 5.80 -3.12 -0.55
N VAL A 41 6.06 -4.43 -0.53
CA VAL A 41 5.96 -5.28 0.66
C VAL A 41 7.35 -5.78 1.04
N ARG A 42 7.89 -5.20 2.11
CA ARG A 42 9.23 -5.55 2.58
C ARG A 42 9.21 -6.67 3.60
N LEU A 43 9.99 -7.71 3.34
CA LEU A 43 10.17 -8.89 4.18
C LEU A 43 11.62 -8.94 4.68
N TYR A 44 11.84 -8.84 5.99
CA TYR A 44 13.18 -8.70 6.60
C TYR A 44 13.93 -10.03 6.78
N TYR A 45 13.46 -11.11 6.18
CA TYR A 45 14.03 -12.45 6.34
C TYR A 45 15.19 -12.69 5.38
N ARG A 46 16.25 -13.34 5.87
CA ARG A 46 17.48 -13.55 5.10
C ARG A 46 17.27 -14.50 3.92
N GLU A 47 16.36 -15.46 4.12
CA GLU A 47 15.93 -16.48 3.18
C GLU A 47 15.09 -15.90 2.04
N VAL A 48 14.60 -14.67 2.20
CA VAL A 48 13.85 -13.94 1.17
C VAL A 48 14.82 -13.12 0.34
N ASP A 49 14.76 -13.34 -0.97
CA ASP A 49 15.56 -12.61 -1.96
C ASP A 49 15.25 -11.11 -1.95
N PRO A 50 16.18 -10.25 -2.41
CA PRO A 50 15.95 -8.81 -2.52
C PRO A 50 14.67 -8.47 -3.29
N PHE A 51 14.41 -9.18 -4.40
CA PHE A 51 13.15 -9.18 -5.15
C PHE A 51 12.70 -10.63 -5.31
N HIS A 52 11.68 -11.02 -4.56
CA HIS A 52 11.32 -12.42 -4.39
C HIS A 52 10.08 -12.81 -5.20
N ALA A 53 9.06 -11.96 -5.20
CA ALA A 53 7.88 -12.14 -6.03
C ALA A 53 7.30 -10.78 -6.39
N ARG A 54 6.48 -10.72 -7.42
CA ARG A 54 5.72 -9.51 -7.76
C ARG A 54 4.33 -9.84 -8.25
N ILE A 55 3.36 -9.01 -7.88
CA ILE A 55 2.02 -9.05 -8.46
C ILE A 55 1.95 -8.00 -9.56
N VAL A 56 1.56 -8.43 -10.76
CA VAL A 56 1.39 -7.58 -11.95
C VAL A 56 -0.08 -7.56 -12.34
N PHE A 57 -0.62 -6.38 -12.57
CA PHE A 57 -1.98 -6.19 -13.02
C PHE A 57 -2.01 -5.87 -14.52
N VAL A 58 -2.61 -6.76 -15.31
CA VAL A 58 -2.70 -6.61 -16.76
C VAL A 58 -4.12 -6.18 -17.14
N SER A 59 -4.23 -5.02 -17.79
CA SER A 59 -5.48 -4.54 -18.38
C SER A 59 -5.78 -5.27 -19.70
N PRO A 60 -7.04 -5.68 -19.96
CA PRO A 60 -7.40 -6.31 -21.24
C PRO A 60 -7.20 -5.36 -22.43
N PRO A 61 -6.82 -5.88 -23.62
CA PRO A 61 -6.46 -5.08 -24.80
C PRO A 61 -7.64 -4.40 -25.51
N ALA A 62 -8.88 -4.72 -25.16
CA ALA A 62 -10.07 -4.09 -25.73
C ALA A 62 -10.80 -3.28 -24.65
N PRO A 63 -11.32 -2.08 -24.98
CA PRO A 63 -12.18 -1.30 -24.10
C PRO A 63 -13.55 -1.98 -23.99
N SER A 64 -13.60 -3.13 -23.33
CA SER A 64 -14.85 -3.69 -22.87
C SER A 64 -15.27 -2.90 -21.62
N PRO A 65 -16.51 -2.41 -21.55
CA PRO A 65 -17.02 -1.72 -20.36
C PRO A 65 -17.04 -2.59 -19.10
N THR A 66 -16.75 -3.90 -19.24
CA THR A 66 -16.67 -4.87 -18.13
C THR A 66 -15.27 -5.47 -17.94
N ALA A 67 -14.27 -5.04 -18.71
CA ALA A 67 -12.91 -5.57 -18.65
C ALA A 67 -12.19 -5.16 -17.34
N LYS A 68 -12.03 -6.11 -16.43
CA LYS A 68 -11.24 -5.95 -15.20
C LYS A 68 -9.77 -6.25 -15.46
N SER A 69 -8.89 -5.55 -14.76
CA SER A 69 -7.47 -5.93 -14.69
C SER A 69 -7.36 -7.31 -14.05
N LYS A 70 -6.58 -8.19 -14.66
CA LYS A 70 -6.26 -9.52 -14.11
C LYS A 70 -4.93 -9.42 -13.36
N ALA A 71 -4.89 -9.97 -12.15
CA ALA A 71 -3.70 -10.04 -11.32
C ALA A 71 -2.93 -11.33 -11.63
N PHE A 72 -1.62 -11.21 -11.73
CA PHE A 72 -0.70 -12.31 -11.93
C PHE A 72 0.44 -12.22 -10.93
N LEU A 73 0.74 -13.30 -10.23
CA LEU A 73 1.93 -13.42 -9.39
C LEU A 73 3.07 -13.97 -10.23
N GLU A 74 4.18 -13.26 -10.27
CA GLU A 74 5.44 -13.76 -10.82
C GLU A 74 6.39 -14.09 -9.68
N VAL A 75 6.83 -15.34 -9.62
CA VAL A 75 7.79 -15.82 -8.63
C VAL A 75 9.19 -15.70 -9.24
N LEU A 76 10.07 -14.97 -8.56
CA LEU A 76 11.43 -14.66 -9.02
C LEU A 76 12.50 -15.28 -8.12
N GLY A 77 12.22 -15.35 -6.82
CA GLY A 77 13.16 -15.79 -5.81
C GLY A 77 13.33 -17.30 -5.73
N ALA A 78 14.54 -17.75 -5.40
CA ALA A 78 14.90 -19.16 -5.34
C ALA A 78 14.13 -19.93 -4.26
N GLY A 79 13.73 -19.25 -3.18
CA GLY A 79 12.92 -19.83 -2.11
C GLY A 79 11.49 -20.20 -2.51
N GLY A 80 11.03 -19.73 -3.68
CA GLY A 80 9.66 -19.96 -4.15
C GLY A 80 8.58 -19.31 -3.28
N ALA A 81 7.33 -19.50 -3.66
CA ALA A 81 6.17 -19.04 -2.89
C ALA A 81 5.12 -20.15 -2.83
N ILE A 82 4.27 -20.16 -1.81
CA ILE A 82 3.13 -21.08 -1.75
C ILE A 82 1.90 -20.31 -2.19
N VAL A 83 1.19 -20.79 -3.20
CA VAL A 83 -0.05 -20.19 -3.69
C VAL A 83 -1.19 -21.17 -3.49
N ASP A 84 -2.19 -20.79 -2.70
CA ASP A 84 -3.37 -21.62 -2.37
C ASP A 84 -2.98 -23.04 -1.88
N GLY A 85 -1.89 -23.14 -1.12
CA GLY A 85 -1.35 -24.41 -0.59
C GLY A 85 -0.38 -25.15 -1.50
N CYS A 86 -0.14 -24.67 -2.73
CA CYS A 86 0.78 -25.27 -3.68
C CYS A 86 2.14 -24.54 -3.72
N CYS A 87 3.25 -25.27 -3.56
CA CYS A 87 4.59 -24.70 -3.70
C CYS A 87 4.89 -24.37 -5.16
N VAL A 88 5.30 -23.14 -5.43
CA VAL A 88 5.64 -22.64 -6.76
C VAL A 88 7.05 -22.05 -6.74
N PHE A 89 7.91 -22.61 -7.59
CA PHE A 89 9.28 -22.15 -7.79
C PHE A 89 9.41 -21.33 -9.08
N PRO A 90 10.39 -20.41 -9.16
CA PRO A 90 10.52 -19.47 -10.28
C PRO A 90 10.78 -20.17 -11.62
N TYR A 91 11.52 -21.29 -11.60
CA TYR A 91 11.90 -22.05 -12.79
C TYR A 91 11.41 -23.49 -12.66
N ALA A 92 11.08 -24.12 -13.80
CA ALA A 92 10.87 -25.56 -13.82
C ALA A 92 12.18 -26.28 -13.47
N ALA A 93 12.09 -27.50 -12.92
CA ALA A 93 13.26 -28.30 -12.54
C ALA A 93 14.24 -28.49 -13.72
N GLU A 94 13.71 -28.51 -14.95
CA GLU A 94 14.44 -28.67 -16.21
C GLU A 94 15.16 -27.37 -16.64
N GLU A 95 14.65 -26.21 -16.24
CA GLU A 95 15.15 -24.89 -16.65
C GLU A 95 16.16 -24.28 -15.66
N LEU A 96 16.33 -24.87 -14.47
CA LEU A 96 17.29 -24.42 -13.45
C LEU A 96 18.75 -24.41 -13.95
N SER A 97 19.05 -25.14 -15.03
CA SER A 97 20.38 -25.23 -15.64
C SER A 97 20.72 -24.04 -16.56
N ALA A 98 19.71 -23.32 -17.09
CA ALA A 98 19.90 -22.22 -18.01
C ALA A 98 19.75 -20.87 -17.28
N LYS A 99 20.82 -20.06 -17.24
CA LYS A 99 20.83 -18.68 -16.72
C LYS A 99 19.96 -17.73 -17.58
N GLY A 100 18.66 -17.96 -17.66
CA GLY A 100 17.74 -17.17 -18.49
C GLY A 100 16.31 -17.67 -18.60
N GLY A 101 15.86 -18.59 -17.73
CA GLY A 101 14.47 -19.05 -17.72
C GLY A 101 13.47 -17.90 -17.53
N LYS A 102 12.26 -18.06 -18.05
CA LYS A 102 11.18 -17.08 -17.82
C LYS A 102 10.57 -17.36 -16.45
N PRO A 103 10.40 -16.34 -15.58
CA PRO A 103 9.85 -16.57 -14.25
C PRO A 103 8.40 -17.08 -14.34
N ARG A 104 8.07 -18.00 -13.44
CA ARG A 104 6.75 -18.64 -13.40
C ARG A 104 5.68 -17.63 -13.00
N THR A 105 4.65 -17.53 -13.84
CA THR A 105 3.51 -16.63 -13.65
C THR A 105 2.26 -17.42 -13.26
N ILE A 106 1.59 -17.03 -12.19
CA ILE A 106 0.35 -17.66 -11.69
C ILE A 106 -0.77 -16.61 -11.70
N ALA A 107 -1.94 -16.94 -12.24
CA ALA A 107 -3.09 -16.04 -12.18
C ALA A 107 -3.66 -16.00 -10.76
N LEU A 108 -3.87 -14.81 -10.20
CA LEU A 108 -4.47 -14.64 -8.88
C LEU A 108 -5.98 -14.38 -8.99
N GLY A 109 -6.74 -15.22 -8.29
CA GLY A 109 -8.18 -15.11 -8.13
C GLY A 109 -8.58 -14.20 -6.97
N ASN A 110 -9.89 -14.04 -6.77
CA ASN A 110 -10.39 -13.34 -5.60
C ASN A 110 -10.28 -14.26 -4.37
N GLY A 111 -9.59 -13.80 -3.33
CA GLY A 111 -9.33 -14.59 -2.13
C GLY A 111 -8.12 -15.51 -2.25
N SER A 112 -7.35 -15.46 -3.34
CA SER A 112 -6.12 -16.24 -3.46
C SER A 112 -5.14 -15.90 -2.35
N GLU A 113 -4.53 -16.92 -1.77
CA GLU A 113 -3.58 -16.83 -0.69
C GLU A 113 -2.16 -17.08 -1.22
N VAL A 114 -1.25 -16.17 -0.87
CA VAL A 114 0.17 -16.24 -1.23
C VAL A 114 0.97 -16.25 0.06
N GLU A 115 1.79 -17.27 0.26
CA GLU A 115 2.69 -17.37 1.40
C GLU A 115 4.13 -17.24 0.96
N ILE A 116 4.86 -16.35 1.64
CA ILE A 116 6.30 -16.17 1.47
C ILE A 116 6.92 -16.24 2.87
N HIS A 117 7.75 -17.25 3.12
CA HIS A 117 8.47 -17.43 4.39
C HIS A 117 7.55 -17.33 5.64
N GLY A 118 6.47 -18.10 5.67
CA GLY A 118 5.53 -18.13 6.80
C GLY A 118 4.64 -16.87 6.92
N LYS A 119 4.67 -15.96 5.94
CA LYS A 119 3.78 -14.80 5.87
C LYS A 119 2.73 -15.03 4.79
N ARG A 120 1.49 -15.24 5.23
CA ARG A 120 0.32 -15.48 4.38
C ARG A 120 -0.36 -14.16 4.04
N PHE A 121 -0.55 -13.90 2.76
CA PHE A 121 -1.24 -12.74 2.22
C PHE A 121 -2.45 -13.21 1.44
N ARG A 122 -3.60 -12.56 1.63
CA ARG A 122 -4.81 -12.82 0.85
C ARG A 122 -5.08 -11.64 -0.05
N PHE A 123 -5.16 -11.91 -1.35
CA PHE A 123 -5.50 -10.92 -2.36
C PHE A 123 -7.01 -10.89 -2.59
N THR A 124 -7.59 -9.69 -2.59
CA THR A 124 -9.01 -9.49 -2.85
C THR A 124 -9.16 -8.42 -3.93
N TYR A 125 -9.89 -8.72 -5.00
CA TYR A 125 -10.21 -7.73 -6.02
C TYR A 125 -11.12 -6.63 -5.44
N PRO A 126 -11.03 -5.40 -5.95
CA PRO A 126 -11.90 -4.34 -5.47
C PRO A 126 -13.35 -4.71 -5.82
N PRO A 127 -14.31 -4.42 -4.93
CA PRO A 127 -15.72 -4.69 -5.20
C PRO A 127 -16.15 -3.94 -6.47
N ARG A 128 -17.16 -4.48 -7.16
CA ARG A 128 -17.75 -3.87 -8.37
C ARG A 128 -18.59 -2.65 -7.98
N LEU A 129 -17.94 -1.64 -7.43
CA LEU A 129 -18.54 -0.34 -7.22
C LEU A 129 -18.30 0.48 -8.47
N SER A 130 -19.36 1.09 -8.96
CA SER A 130 -19.29 2.12 -10.00
C SER A 130 -18.28 3.19 -9.59
N GLU A 131 -17.66 3.85 -10.57
CA GLU A 131 -16.68 4.92 -10.28
C GLU A 131 -17.27 6.02 -9.37
N SER A 132 -18.58 6.27 -9.51
CA SER A 132 -19.41 7.12 -8.66
C SER A 132 -19.48 6.65 -7.21
N GLU A 133 -19.80 5.38 -6.96
CA GLU A 133 -19.87 4.83 -5.59
C GLU A 133 -18.49 4.84 -4.91
N ARG A 134 -17.42 4.62 -5.69
CA ARG A 134 -16.04 4.72 -5.17
C ARG A 134 -15.71 6.16 -4.73
N ARG A 135 -16.07 7.16 -5.54
CA ARG A 135 -15.93 8.58 -5.17
C ARG A 135 -16.78 8.92 -3.95
N GLU A 136 -17.97 8.35 -3.83
CA GLU A 136 -18.83 8.54 -2.67
C GLU A 136 -18.23 7.95 -1.39
N MET A 137 -17.63 6.76 -1.46
CA MET A 137 -16.90 6.19 -0.32
C MET A 137 -15.66 7.00 0.04
N LEU A 138 -14.90 7.50 -0.94
CA LEU A 138 -13.74 8.37 -0.73
C LEU A 138 -14.15 9.74 -0.16
N GLY A 139 -15.33 10.24 -0.53
CA GLY A 139 -15.91 11.48 -0.05
C GLY A 139 -16.55 11.39 1.34
N ARG A 140 -16.76 10.18 1.88
CA ARG A 140 -17.21 9.98 3.26
C ARG A 140 -16.08 10.33 4.22
N SER A 141 -15.95 11.63 4.52
CA SER A 141 -15.29 12.06 5.75
C SER A 141 -15.91 11.29 6.94
N PRO A 142 -15.11 10.81 7.91
CA PRO A 142 -15.66 10.09 9.05
C PRO A 142 -16.73 10.97 9.68
N ALA A 143 -17.95 10.45 9.81
CA ALA A 143 -19.06 11.16 10.41
C ALA A 143 -18.59 11.69 11.77
N ARG A 144 -18.62 13.02 11.93
CA ARG A 144 -18.22 13.68 13.16
C ARG A 144 -19.05 13.03 14.27
N PRO A 145 -18.44 12.37 15.28
CA PRO A 145 -19.21 11.72 16.33
C PRO A 145 -20.12 12.77 16.97
N PRO A 146 -21.43 12.49 17.13
CA PRO A 146 -22.43 13.50 17.47
C PRO A 146 -22.15 14.23 18.79
N ASN A 147 -21.29 13.66 19.64
CA ASN A 147 -21.02 14.14 21.00
C ASN A 147 -19.55 14.51 21.28
N ARG A 148 -18.66 14.58 20.27
CA ARG A 148 -17.33 15.14 20.52
C ARG A 148 -17.35 16.63 20.23
N ALA A 149 -17.80 17.40 21.23
CA ALA A 149 -17.53 18.82 21.29
C ALA A 149 -16.05 19.03 20.98
N LEU A 150 -15.77 19.90 20.01
CA LEU A 150 -14.41 20.31 19.68
C LEU A 150 -13.87 20.94 20.97
N ARG A 151 -13.10 20.19 21.77
CA ARG A 151 -12.33 20.72 22.89
C ARG A 151 -11.21 21.54 22.25
N LEU A 152 -11.57 22.72 21.77
CA LEU A 152 -10.63 23.81 21.60
C LEU A 152 -10.07 24.02 22.99
N SER A 153 -8.82 23.59 23.22
CA SER A 153 -8.10 24.05 24.40
C SER A 153 -8.23 25.57 24.34
N MET A 154 -8.93 26.15 25.31
CA MET A 154 -9.08 27.59 25.41
C MET A 154 -7.68 28.16 25.57
N ILE A 155 -7.08 28.60 24.47
CA ILE A 155 -6.02 29.58 24.52
C ILE A 155 -6.77 30.87 24.80
N ALA A 156 -6.94 31.19 26.09
CA ALA A 156 -7.74 32.35 26.55
C ALA A 156 -7.21 33.68 25.99
N SER A 157 -5.95 33.70 25.54
CA SER A 157 -5.38 34.73 24.69
C SER A 157 -4.06 34.19 24.13
N ALA A 158 -3.79 34.41 22.85
CA ALA A 158 -2.41 34.47 22.42
C ALA A 158 -1.89 35.81 22.96
N GLN A 159 -1.00 35.78 23.96
CA GLN A 159 -0.14 36.93 24.21
C GLN A 159 0.79 37.05 23.00
N VAL A 160 0.30 37.72 21.96
CA VAL A 160 1.14 38.24 20.90
C VAL A 160 1.98 39.29 21.59
N PHE A 161 3.21 38.94 21.89
CA PHE A 161 4.23 39.88 22.33
C PHE A 161 4.50 40.79 21.13
N SER A 162 3.64 41.79 20.92
CA SER A 162 3.96 42.92 20.06
C SER A 162 4.88 43.82 20.88
N PRO A 163 6.20 43.85 20.60
CA PRO A 163 7.07 44.80 21.28
C PRO A 163 6.47 46.20 21.08
N ARG A 164 6.35 46.95 22.18
CA ARG A 164 5.92 48.36 22.11
C ARG A 164 6.80 49.06 21.06
N PRO A 165 6.20 49.86 20.14
CA PRO A 165 6.99 50.68 19.24
C PRO A 165 7.92 51.55 20.08
N SER A 166 9.22 51.37 19.87
CA SER A 166 10.22 52.26 20.46
C SER A 166 9.98 53.67 19.91
N PRO A 167 10.15 54.73 20.73
CA PRO A 167 10.06 56.11 20.24
C PRO A 167 11.11 56.43 19.16
N ASP A 168 12.20 55.65 19.10
CA ASP A 168 13.14 55.67 17.98
C ASP A 168 12.65 54.78 16.82
N PRO A 169 12.31 55.35 15.65
CA PRO A 169 11.75 54.59 14.53
C PRO A 169 12.77 53.61 13.91
N ARG A 170 14.07 53.84 14.10
CA ARG A 170 15.15 52.98 13.59
C ARG A 170 15.21 51.61 14.28
N GLN A 171 14.77 51.50 15.53
CA GLN A 171 14.77 50.23 16.27
C GLN A 171 13.61 49.33 15.85
N ASN A 172 12.46 49.90 15.50
CA ASN A 172 11.27 49.16 15.05
C ASN A 172 11.51 48.46 13.70
N LEU A 173 12.32 49.07 12.82
CA LEU A 173 12.69 48.49 11.51
C LEU A 173 13.55 47.22 11.64
N ARG A 174 14.31 47.04 12.73
CA ARG A 174 15.08 45.81 12.98
C ARG A 174 14.19 44.62 13.34
N VAL A 175 13.08 44.87 14.04
CA VAL A 175 12.13 43.83 14.47
C VAL A 175 11.29 43.32 13.29
N LEU A 176 11.02 44.17 12.30
CA LEU A 176 10.27 43.82 11.08
C LEU A 176 11.07 43.01 10.06
N GLN A 177 12.38 42.85 10.25
CA GLN A 177 13.19 41.93 9.46
C GLN A 177 13.13 40.54 10.08
N SER A 178 12.00 39.85 9.94
CA SER A 178 12.00 38.41 10.14
C SER A 178 12.90 37.76 9.06
N PRO A 179 13.70 36.75 9.40
CA PRO A 179 14.45 36.04 8.39
C PRO A 179 13.47 35.31 7.47
N LEU A 180 13.46 35.69 6.20
CA LEU A 180 12.88 34.87 5.14
C LEU A 180 13.61 33.52 5.17
N ARG A 181 12.89 32.47 5.56
CA ARG A 181 13.25 31.08 5.32
C ARG A 181 12.19 30.45 4.45
#